data_AF-E9HRC6-F1
#
_entry.id   AF-E9HRC6-F1
#
_cell.length_a   1.000
_cell.length_b   1.000
_cell.length_c   1.000
_cell.angle_alpha   90.00
_cell.angle_beta   90.00
_cell.angle_gamma   90.00
#
_symmetry.space_group_name_H-M   'P 1'
#
loop_
_entity.id
_entity.type
_entity.pdbx_description
1 polymer ?
#
loop_
_entity_poly.entity_id
_entity_poly.type
_entity_poly.pdbx_seq_one_letter_code
_entity_poly.pdbx_strand_id
1 'polypeptide(L)' 'DPDRLWCVCREPHNNRFMICCDKCEEWFHGTCVGITRSMGRELELKKLEWICPKC' A
#
# COMPACT_ATOMS: atom_id res chain seq x y z
N ASP A 1 7.18 4.67 14.21
CA ASP A 1 8.42 5.40 13.89
C ASP A 1 8.10 6.39 12.77
N PRO A 2 8.10 7.70 13.08
CA PRO A 2 7.74 8.75 12.10
C PRO A 2 8.72 8.83 10.93
N ASP A 3 9.95 8.35 11.09
CA ASP A 3 11.01 8.42 10.07
C ASP A 3 11.13 7.12 9.26
N ARG A 4 10.32 6.10 9.59
CA ARG A 4 10.34 4.84 8.85
C ARG A 4 9.89 5.08 7.41
N LEU A 5 10.81 4.82 6.49
CA LEU A 5 10.59 4.93 5.06
C LEU A 5 9.90 3.67 4.53
N TRP A 6 8.84 3.88 3.77
CA TRP A 6 8.04 2.84 3.15
C TRP A 6 7.97 3.04 1.64
N CYS A 7 7.18 2.20 0.97
CA CYS A 7 6.82 2.32 -0.42
C CYS A 7 8.02 2.30 -1.39
N VAL A 8 7.72 2.37 -2.68
CA VAL A 8 8.72 2.49 -3.75
C VAL A 8 9.36 3.89 -3.79
N CYS A 9 8.68 4.92 -3.31
CA CYS A 9 9.19 6.29 -3.28
C CYS A 9 10.15 6.56 -2.11
N ARG A 10 10.29 5.61 -1.16
CA ARG A 10 11.16 5.75 0.02
C ARG A 10 10.82 6.99 0.85
N GLU A 11 9.53 7.22 1.05
CA GLU A 11 9.00 8.30 1.91
C GLU A 11 8.27 7.73 3.13
N PRO A 12 8.10 8.50 4.21
CA PRO A 12 7.25 8.12 5.34
C PRO A 12 5.77 8.00 4.98
N HIS A 13 4.95 7.54 5.92
CA HIS A 13 3.49 7.42 5.75
C HIS A 13 2.83 8.74 5.28
N ASN A 14 3.28 9.89 5.80
CA ASN A 14 2.84 11.23 5.37
C ASN A 14 1.31 11.43 5.36
N ASN A 15 0.58 10.74 6.25
CA ASN A 15 -0.89 10.70 6.32
C ASN A 15 -1.61 10.38 4.99
N ARG A 16 -0.90 9.73 4.05
CA ARG A 16 -1.46 9.27 2.79
C ARG A 16 -2.07 7.88 2.97
N PHE A 17 -3.09 7.55 2.17
CA PHE A 17 -3.60 6.18 2.11
C PHE A 17 -2.49 5.20 1.71
N MET A 18 -2.36 4.11 2.46
CA MET A 18 -1.42 3.04 2.18
C MET A 18 -2.12 1.69 2.08
N ILE A 19 -1.52 0.78 1.32
CA ILE A 19 -1.94 -0.61 1.14
C ILE A 19 -0.75 -1.54 1.40
N CYS A 20 -1.01 -2.68 2.04
CA CYS A 20 -0.01 -3.70 2.38
C CYS A 20 0.00 -4.79 1.33
N CYS A 21 1.18 -5.20 0.86
CA CYS A 21 1.34 -6.33 -0.05
C CYS A 21 1.22 -7.66 0.73
N ASP A 22 0.35 -8.55 0.30
CA ASP A 22 0.15 -9.85 0.97
C ASP A 22 1.34 -10.82 0.78
N LYS A 23 2.22 -10.57 -0.20
CA LYS A 23 3.39 -11.43 -0.47
C LYS A 23 4.67 -11.00 0.24
N CYS A 24 4.96 -9.70 0.32
CA CYS A 24 6.20 -9.20 0.94
C CYS A 24 5.98 -8.41 2.22
N GLU A 25 4.73 -8.22 2.64
CA GLU A 25 4.34 -7.51 3.87
C GLU A 25 4.80 -6.04 3.93
N GLU A 26 5.24 -5.49 2.79
CA GLU A 26 5.64 -4.09 2.68
C GLU A 26 4.44 -3.18 2.39
N TRP A 27 4.54 -1.93 2.87
CA TRP A 27 3.50 -0.92 2.74
C TRP A 27 3.78 0.06 1.60
N PHE A 28 2.75 0.40 0.84
CA PHE A 28 2.85 1.28 -0.32
C PHE A 28 1.81 2.39 -0.26
N HIS A 29 2.18 3.63 -0.60
CA HIS A 29 1.19 4.67 -0.83
C HIS A 29 0.34 4.29 -2.04
N GLY A 30 -0.99 4.35 -1.89
CA GLY A 30 -1.90 3.95 -2.95
C GLY A 30 -1.62 4.69 -4.27
N THR A 31 -1.33 6.00 -4.22
CA THR A 31 -0.99 6.78 -5.42
C THR A 31 0.30 6.36 -6.10
N CYS A 32 1.27 5.80 -5.36
CA CYS A 32 2.53 5.31 -5.95
C CYS A 32 2.38 3.97 -6.66
N VAL A 33 1.30 3.22 -6.37
CA VAL A 33 1.02 1.90 -6.95
C VAL A 33 -0.32 1.85 -7.71
N GLY A 34 -0.93 3.00 -7.99
CA GLY A 34 -2.18 3.09 -8.76
C GLY A 34 -3.44 2.59 -8.04
N ILE A 35 -3.43 2.47 -6.71
CA ILE A 35 -4.57 2.01 -5.92
C ILE A 35 -5.21 3.19 -5.18
N THR A 36 -6.51 3.37 -5.39
CA THR A 36 -7.31 4.34 -4.64
C THR A 36 -7.82 3.74 -3.33
N ARG A 37 -8.23 4.59 -2.38
CA ARG A 37 -8.82 4.14 -1.11
C ARG A 37 -10.08 3.30 -1.31
N SER A 38 -10.89 3.62 -2.32
CA SER A 38 -12.09 2.86 -2.69
C SER A 38 -11.72 1.47 -3.22
N MET A 39 -10.71 1.36 -4.08
CA MET A 39 -10.21 0.06 -4.55
C MET A 39 -9.66 -0.78 -3.41
N GLY A 40 -8.86 -0.19 -2.51
CA GLY A 40 -8.34 -0.87 -1.31
C GLY A 40 -9.46 -1.42 -0.43
N ARG A 41 -10.51 -0.63 -0.19
CA ARG A 41 -11.69 -1.07 0.57
C ARG A 41 -12.46 -2.20 -0.14
N GLU A 42 -12.55 -2.16 -1.46
CA GLU A 42 -13.20 -3.21 -2.24
C GLU A 42 -12.43 -4.53 -2.16
N LEU A 43 -11.10 -4.49 -2.22
CA LEU A 43 -10.23 -5.66 -2.03
C LEU A 43 -10.45 -6.27 -0.64
N GLU A 44 -10.45 -5.45 0.42
CA GLU A 44 -10.72 -5.89 1.79
C GLU A 44 -12.11 -6.53 1.93
N LEU A 45 -13.16 -5.88 1.43
CA LEU A 45 -14.53 -6.39 1.48
C LEU A 45 -14.70 -7.73 0.74
N LYS A 46 -14.02 -7.88 -0.39
CA LYS A 46 -14.04 -9.10 -1.21
C LYS A 46 -13.03 -10.15 -0.74
N LYS A 47 -12.21 -9.85 0.28
CA LYS A 47 -11.10 -10.70 0.76
C LYS A 47 -10.16 -11.12 -0.38
N LEU A 48 -9.88 -10.17 -1.28
CA LEU A 48 -8.95 -10.37 -2.38
C LEU A 48 -7.55 -9.92 -1.96
N GLU A 49 -6.56 -10.75 -2.26
CA GLU A 49 -5.16 -10.41 -2.04
C GLU A 49 -4.73 -9.29 -2.99
N TRP A 50 -3.88 -8.41 -2.49
CA TRP A 50 -3.19 -7.40 -3.26
C TRP A 50 -1.69 -7.65 -3.24
N ILE A 51 -1.13 -7.81 -4.44
CA ILE A 51 0.30 -8.02 -4.65
C ILE A 51 0.90 -6.76 -5.28
N CYS A 52 1.98 -6.25 -4.71
CA CYS A 52 2.64 -5.04 -5.22
C CYS A 52 3.41 -5.32 -6.53
N PRO A 53 3.69 -4.30 -7.36
CA PRO A 53 4.40 -4.48 -8.63
C PRO A 53 5.85 -4.98 -8.53
N LYS A 54 6.45 -4.98 -7.33
CA LYS A 54 7.82 -5.46 -7.09
C LYS A 54 7.89 -6.95 -6.78
N CYS A 55 6.74 -7.57 -6.49
CA CYS A 55 6.61 -8.97 -6.12
C CYS A 55 6.31 -9.83 -7.34
#